data_AF-A0A935J813-F1
#
_entry.id   AF-A0A935J813-F1
#
_cell.length_a   1.000
_cell.length_b   1.000
_cell.length_c   1.000
_cell.angle_alpha   90.00
_cell.angle_beta   90.00
_cell.angle_gamma   90.00
#
_symmetry.space_group_name_H-M   'P 1'
#
loop_
_entity.id
_entity.type
_entity.pdbx_description
1 polymer ?
#
loop_
_entity_poly.entity_id
_entity_poly.type
_entity_poly.pdbx_seq_one_letter_code
_entity_poly.pdbx_strand_id
1 'polypeptide(L)'
;MVLVINRDGVYTRIPPTRPGKYYISPEKVIGKHLQDFFPHERVKQILEVMEKVLTTKQTLNIEYPILIDEQTPWFEASISPMGEDATLWVARDISERKRVEAKLQLLIAALEAAANHHHHRPLWANSS
;
A
#
# COMPACT_ATOMS: atom_id res chain seq x y z
N MET A 1 3.15 5.53 11.28
CA MET A 1 4.49 5.12 11.76
C MET A 1 5.54 5.87 10.97
N VAL A 2 6.66 6.24 11.60
CA VAL A 2 7.81 6.84 10.92
C VAL A 2 8.97 5.86 10.94
N LEU A 3 9.66 5.68 9.81
CA LEU A 3 10.78 4.75 9.65
C LEU A 3 11.94 5.46 8.95
N VAL A 4 13.16 5.03 9.23
CA VAL A 4 14.36 5.41 8.47
C VAL A 4 14.94 4.15 7.85
N ILE A 5 15.18 4.19 6.54
CA ILE A 5 15.73 3.08 5.76
C ILE A 5 16.95 3.59 5.01
N ASN A 6 18.09 2.93 5.14
CA ASN A 6 19.29 3.30 4.38
C ASN A 6 19.15 2.94 2.89
N ARG A 7 20.08 3.40 2.04
CA ARG A 7 20.07 3.15 0.59
C ARG A 7 20.00 1.66 0.23
N ASP A 8 20.59 0.81 1.06
CA ASP A 8 20.58 -0.64 0.87
C ASP A 8 19.26 -1.30 1.27
N GLY A 9 18.25 -0.58 1.74
CA GLY A 9 16.97 -1.17 2.12
C GLY A 9 16.94 -1.78 3.53
N VAL A 10 17.87 -1.40 4.40
CA VAL A 10 17.90 -1.83 5.81
C VAL A 10 17.21 -0.80 6.69
N TYR A 11 16.29 -1.26 7.55
CA TYR A 11 15.64 -0.40 8.53
C TYR A 11 16.62 -0.02 9.64
N THR A 12 16.98 1.26 9.74
CA THR A 12 18.01 1.72 10.69
C THR A 12 17.42 2.33 11.95
N ARG A 13 16.23 2.95 11.85
CA ARG A 13 15.63 3.66 12.98
C ARG A 13 14.13 3.77 12.84
N ILE A 14 13.43 3.70 13.98
CA ILE A 14 12.00 3.97 14.09
C ILE A 14 11.84 5.06 15.15
N PRO A 15 11.74 6.33 14.74
CA PRO A 15 11.56 7.43 15.69
C PRO A 15 10.30 7.21 16.52
N PRO A 16 10.34 7.48 17.85
CA PRO A 16 9.15 7.42 18.68
C PRO A 16 8.14 8.43 18.13
N THR A 17 7.08 7.90 17.54
CA THR A 17 5.92 8.66 17.11
C THR A 17 4.76 8.30 18.04
N ARG A 18 3.72 9.16 18.11
CA ARG A 18 2.59 9.02 19.05
C ARG A 18 2.23 7.55 19.28
N PRO A 19 2.05 7.09 20.53
CA PRO A 19 1.74 5.69 20.81
C PRO A 19 0.48 5.30 20.04
N GLY A 20 0.67 4.44 19.06
CA GLY A 20 -0.38 3.85 18.24
C GLY A 20 -0.08 2.37 18.04
N LYS A 21 -1.05 1.61 17.51
CA LYS A 21 -0.85 0.21 17.17
C LYS A 21 0.28 0.10 16.14
N TYR A 22 1.46 -0.29 16.59
CA TYR A 22 2.50 -0.76 15.72
C TYR A 22 2.07 -2.12 15.17
N TYR A 23 1.93 -2.21 13.85
CA TYR A 23 1.69 -3.48 13.18
C TYR A 23 2.87 -4.45 13.35
N ILE A 24 4.07 -3.92 13.54
CA ILE A 24 5.28 -4.67 13.88
C ILE A 24 6.07 -3.89 14.93
N SER A 25 6.51 -4.57 15.99
CA SER A 25 7.37 -3.96 17.03
C SER A 25 8.69 -3.46 16.43
N PRO A 26 9.19 -2.27 16.81
CA PRO A 26 10.45 -1.74 16.29
C PRO A 26 11.63 -2.71 16.42
N GLU A 27 11.69 -3.46 17.52
CA GLU A 27 12.73 -4.46 17.80
C GLU A 27 12.79 -5.59 16.78
N LYS A 28 11.67 -5.89 16.11
CA LYS A 28 11.59 -6.92 15.07
C LYS A 28 11.96 -6.40 13.69
N VAL A 29 12.04 -5.08 13.51
CA VAL A 29 12.23 -4.42 12.21
C VAL A 29 13.62 -3.82 12.07
N ILE A 30 14.14 -3.20 13.13
CA ILE A 30 15.45 -2.54 13.07
C ILE A 30 16.54 -3.57 12.78
N GLY A 31 17.43 -3.25 11.82
CA GLY A 31 18.49 -4.12 11.33
C GLY A 31 18.06 -5.14 10.29
N LYS A 32 16.76 -5.28 10.02
CA LYS A 32 16.23 -6.15 8.96
C LYS A 32 16.27 -5.47 7.61
N HIS A 33 16.31 -6.28 6.56
CA HIS A 33 16.27 -5.81 5.18
C HIS A 33 14.83 -5.87 4.65
N LEU A 34 14.48 -5.04 3.67
CA LEU A 34 13.15 -5.07 3.02
C LEU A 34 12.74 -6.47 2.53
N GLN A 35 13.70 -7.29 2.12
CA GLN A 35 13.48 -8.70 1.70
C GLN A 35 12.93 -9.60 2.80
N ASP A 36 13.10 -9.25 4.07
CA ASP A 36 12.55 -10.00 5.20
C ASP A 36 11.02 -9.84 5.31
N PHE A 37 10.44 -8.82 4.67
CA PHE A 37 9.01 -8.48 4.76
C PHE A 37 8.29 -8.44 3.40
N PHE A 38 9.04 -8.31 2.31
CA PHE A 38 8.49 -8.14 0.97
C PHE A 38 9.05 -9.16 -0.01
N PRO A 39 8.23 -9.64 -0.97
CA PRO A 39 8.72 -10.44 -2.09
C PRO A 39 9.79 -9.68 -2.89
N HIS A 40 10.71 -10.43 -3.51
CA HIS A 40 11.85 -9.88 -4.24
C HIS A 40 11.47 -8.80 -5.28
N GLU A 41 10.40 -9.03 -6.05
CA GLU A 41 9.92 -8.06 -7.05
C GLU A 41 9.49 -6.73 -6.41
N ARG A 42 8.81 -6.80 -5.26
CA ARG A 42 8.37 -5.62 -4.52
C ARG A 42 9.56 -4.88 -3.92
N VAL A 43 10.55 -5.60 -3.41
CA VAL A 43 11.79 -4.99 -2.90
C VAL A 43 12.49 -4.21 -4.00
N LYS A 44 12.63 -4.80 -5.20
CA LYS A 44 13.24 -4.11 -6.33
C LYS A 44 12.52 -2.79 -6.65
N GLN A 45 11.20 -2.81 -6.70
CA GLN A 45 10.40 -1.60 -6.93
C GLN A 45 10.60 -0.55 -5.83
N ILE A 46 10.65 -0.97 -4.57
CA ILE A 46 10.87 -0.05 -3.44
C ILE A 46 12.27 0.57 -3.52
N LEU A 47 13.30 -0.22 -3.80
CA LEU A 47 14.67 0.28 -3.94
C LEU A 47 14.80 1.27 -5.12
N GLU A 48 14.12 1.02 -6.24
CA GLU A 48 14.06 1.97 -7.36
C GLU A 48 13.39 3.30 -6.98
N VAL A 49 12.32 3.25 -6.16
CA VAL A 49 11.66 4.47 -5.64
C VAL A 49 12.60 5.21 -4.68
N MET A 50 13.27 4.48 -3.77
CA MET A 50 14.23 5.07 -2.84
C MET A 50 15.39 5.73 -3.57
N GLU A 51 15.95 5.07 -4.59
CA GLU A 51 17.01 5.63 -5.41
C GLU A 51 16.54 6.93 -6.08
N LYS A 52 15.36 6.93 -6.71
CA LYS A 52 14.78 8.15 -7.29
C LYS A 52 14.62 9.27 -6.26
N VAL A 53 14.14 8.97 -5.06
CA VAL A 53 14.01 9.95 -3.96
C VAL A 53 15.38 10.51 -3.56
N LEU A 54 16.40 9.65 -3.44
CA LEU A 54 17.75 10.06 -3.08
C LEU A 54 18.46 10.87 -4.17
N THR A 55 18.25 10.55 -5.45
CA THR A 55 18.83 11.27 -6.59
C THR A 55 18.13 12.61 -6.81
N THR A 56 16.79 12.61 -6.86
CA THR A 56 16.01 13.82 -7.21
C THR A 56 15.81 14.76 -6.02
N LYS A 57 16.02 14.25 -4.80
CA LYS A 57 15.67 14.91 -3.54
C LYS A 57 14.18 15.29 -3.43
N GLN A 58 13.32 14.65 -4.22
CA GLN A 58 11.88 14.85 -4.18
C GLN A 58 11.19 13.75 -3.38
N THR A 59 10.10 14.12 -2.71
CA THR A 59 9.28 13.16 -1.97
C THR A 59 8.39 12.38 -2.94
N LEU A 60 8.35 11.07 -2.80
CA LEU A 60 7.46 10.19 -3.56
C LEU A 60 6.49 9.47 -2.62
N ASN A 61 5.27 9.23 -3.11
CA ASN A 61 4.26 8.49 -2.38
C ASN A 61 3.99 7.15 -3.04
N ILE A 62 3.85 6.11 -2.24
CA ILE A 62 3.49 4.77 -2.71
C ILE A 62 2.40 4.16 -1.83
N GLU A 63 1.59 3.28 -2.42
CA GLU A 63 0.67 2.41 -1.68
C GLU A 63 1.09 0.96 -1.83
N TYR A 64 1.08 0.22 -0.72
CA TYR A 64 1.46 -1.18 -0.71
C TYR A 64 0.74 -1.97 0.39
N PRO A 65 0.38 -3.23 0.12
CA PRO A 65 0.00 -4.16 1.16
C PRO A 65 1.24 -4.69 1.88
N ILE A 66 1.09 -5.04 3.16
CA ILE A 66 2.03 -5.89 3.88
C ILE A 66 1.26 -7.13 4.34
N LEU A 67 1.83 -8.32 4.14
CA LEU A 67 1.30 -9.54 4.74
C LEU A 67 1.81 -9.64 6.18
N ILE A 68 0.89 -9.57 7.14
CA ILE A 68 1.19 -9.71 8.57
C ILE A 68 0.22 -10.73 9.14
N ASP A 69 0.74 -11.88 9.55
CA ASP A 69 -0.05 -13.06 9.92
C ASP A 69 -1.06 -13.40 8.81
N GLU A 70 -2.35 -13.53 9.14
CA GLU A 70 -3.44 -13.81 8.20
C GLU A 70 -4.10 -12.54 7.63
N GLN A 71 -3.52 -11.38 7.88
CA GLN A 71 -4.07 -10.10 7.44
C GLN A 71 -3.17 -9.44 6.39
N THR A 72 -3.80 -8.70 5.48
CA THR A 72 -3.09 -7.91 4.46
C THR A 72 -3.48 -6.44 4.58
N PRO A 73 -3.06 -5.74 5.65
CA PRO A 73 -3.26 -4.31 5.77
C PRO A 73 -2.60 -3.56 4.61
N TRP A 74 -3.24 -2.46 4.20
CA TRP A 74 -2.74 -1.56 3.17
C TRP A 74 -2.16 -0.31 3.81
N PHE A 75 -1.00 0.11 3.29
CA PHE A 75 -0.33 1.32 3.72
C PHE A 75 -0.14 2.28 2.56
N GLU A 76 -0.25 3.56 2.87
CA GLU A 76 0.28 4.66 2.07
C GLU A 76 1.54 5.14 2.78
N ALA A 77 2.66 5.27 2.05
CA ALA A 77 3.87 5.87 2.57
C ALA A 77 4.30 7.07 1.75
N SER A 78 4.66 8.15 2.44
CA SER A 78 5.42 9.26 1.87
C SER A 78 6.89 9.06 2.20
N ILE A 79 7.74 9.07 1.16
CA ILE A 79 9.16 8.75 1.22
C ILE A 79 9.95 9.99 0.82
N SER A 80 10.70 10.54 1.78
CA SER A 80 11.52 11.73 1.57
C SER A 80 13.01 11.44 1.79
N PRO A 81 13.92 12.20 1.17
CA PRO A 81 15.35 12.02 1.41
C PRO A 81 15.72 12.42 2.83
N MET A 82 16.63 11.67 3.46
CA MET A 82 17.22 11.99 4.76
C MET A 82 18.73 11.90 4.65
N GLY A 83 19.38 13.04 4.39
CA GLY A 83 20.81 13.09 4.09
C GLY A 83 21.13 12.50 2.71
N GLU A 84 22.31 11.91 2.58
CA GLU A 84 22.79 11.36 1.30
C GLU A 84 22.33 9.92 1.07
N ASP A 85 22.32 9.09 2.12
CA ASP A 85 22.22 7.62 1.99
C ASP A 85 21.03 7.02 2.74
N ALA A 86 20.04 7.81 3.13
CA ALA A 86 18.85 7.28 3.80
C ALA A 86 17.56 7.99 3.37
N THR A 87 16.45 7.29 3.56
CA THR A 87 15.11 7.78 3.30
C THR A 87 14.30 7.78 4.59
N LEU A 88 13.48 8.82 4.77
CA LEU A 88 12.49 8.92 5.84
C LEU A 88 11.13 8.53 5.28
N TRP A 89 10.48 7.58 5.94
CA TRP A 89 9.18 7.07 5.55
C TRP A 89 8.15 7.49 6.58
N VAL A 90 7.05 8.07 6.10
CA VAL A 90 5.84 8.32 6.90
C VAL A 90 4.75 7.40 6.37
N ALA A 91 4.51 6.29 7.06
CA ALA A 91 3.53 5.28 6.68
C ALA A 91 2.21 5.46 7.46
N ARG A 92 1.09 5.43 6.73
CA ARG A 92 -0.28 5.50 7.23
C ARG A 92 -1.05 4.26 6.78
N ASP A 93 -1.80 3.67 7.69
CA ASP A 93 -2.74 2.61 7.37
C ASP A 93 -3.95 3.18 6.62
N ILE A 94 -4.26 2.59 5.47
CA ILE A 94 -5.37 2.94 4.57
C ILE A 94 -6.31 1.74 4.36
N SER A 95 -6.23 0.71 5.20
CA SER A 95 -7.00 -0.53 5.07
C SER A 95 -8.50 -0.30 5.11
N GLU A 96 -8.96 0.62 5.97
CA GLU A 96 -10.39 0.98 6.03
C GLU A 96 -10.85 1.61 4.71
N ARG A 97 -10.09 2.58 4.19
CA ARG A 97 -10.36 3.23 2.90
C ARG A 97 -10.46 2.19 1.79
N LYS A 98 -9.50 1.27 1.70
CA LYS A 98 -9.51 0.18 0.71
C LYS A 98 -10.70 -0.78 0.86
N ARG A 99 -11.13 -1.10 2.08
CA ARG A 99 -12.33 -1.93 2.31
C ARG A 99 -13.60 -1.24 1.84
N VAL A 100 -13.74 0.07 2.09
CA VAL A 100 -14.89 0.85 1.62
C VAL A 100 -14.90 0.92 0.09
N GLU A 101 -13.77 1.22 -0.54
CA GLU A 101 -13.62 1.25 -1.99
C GLU A 101 -13.99 -0.10 -2.63
N ALA A 102 -13.49 -1.21 -2.10
CA ALA A 102 -13.79 -2.55 -2.59
C ALA A 102 -15.29 -2.89 -2.48
N LYS A 103 -15.93 -2.52 -1.36
CA LYS A 103 -17.37 -2.73 -1.18
C LYS A 103 -18.19 -1.91 -2.18
N LEU A 104 -17.80 -0.66 -2.43
CA LEU A 104 -18.46 0.19 -3.42
C LEU A 104 -18.32 -0.40 -4.84
N GLN A 105 -17.14 -0.88 -5.20
CA GLN A 105 -16.92 -1.51 -6.50
C GLN A 105 -17.77 -2.78 -6.70
N LEU A 106 -17.88 -3.62 -5.68
CA LEU A 106 -18.73 -4.81 -5.73
C LEU A 106 -20.22 -4.46 -5.90
N LEU A 107 -20.69 -3.42 -5.21
CA LEU A 107 -22.07 -2.95 -5.35
C LEU A 107 -22.35 -2.39 -6.74
N ILE A 108 -21.43 -1.60 -7.31
CA ILE A 108 -21.55 -1.07 -8.67
C ILE A 108 -21.62 -2.22 -9.68
N ALA A 109 -20.70 -3.18 -9.61
CA ALA A 109 -20.68 -4.33 -10.52
C ALA A 109 -21.96 -5.18 -10.42
N ALA A 110 -22.50 -5.36 -9.23
CA ALA A 110 -23.76 -6.09 -9.02
C ALA A 110 -24.96 -5.36 -9.63
N LEU A 111 -25.01 -4.01 -9.50
CA LEU A 111 -26.06 -3.20 -10.11
C LEU A 111 -26.00 -3.23 -11.64
N GLU A 112 -24.81 -3.13 -12.22
CA GLU A 112 -24.60 -3.23 -13.68
C GLU A 112 -25.04 -4.60 -14.22
N ALA A 113 -24.68 -5.69 -13.53
CA ALA A 113 -25.09 -7.03 -13.92
C ALA A 113 -26.62 -7.23 -13.87
N ALA A 114 -27.28 -6.68 -12.84
CA ALA A 114 -28.74 -6.74 -12.70
C ALA A 114 -29.48 -5.91 -13.76
N ALA A 115 -28.96 -4.71 -14.08
CA ALA A 115 -29.54 -3.84 -15.09
C ALA A 115 -29.43 -4.43 -16.52
N ASN A 116 -28.31 -5.11 -16.82
CA ASN A 116 -28.13 -5.81 -18.10
C ASN A 116 -29.04 -7.04 -18.24
N HIS A 117 -29.34 -7.75 -17.15
CA HIS A 117 -30.30 -8.87 -17.19
C HIS A 117 -31.74 -8.43 -17.51
N HIS A 118 -32.15 -7.21 -17.16
CA HIS A 118 -33.51 -6.71 -17.39
C HIS A 118 -33.78 -6.22 -18.82
N HIS A 119 -32.76 -6.04 -19.68
CA HIS A 119 -32.93 -5.52 -21.04
C HIS A 119 -33.20 -6.59 -22.12
N HIS A 120 -33.27 -7.87 -21.76
CA HIS A 120 -33.70 -8.94 -22.69
C HIS A 120 -35.21 -9.20 -22.59
N ARG A 121 -36.05 -8.25 -23.05
CA ARG A 121 -37.45 -8.54 -23.42
C ARG A 121 -37.44 -9.07 -24.86
N PRO A 122 -37.96 -10.28 -25.15
CA PRO A 122 -37.92 -10.80 -26.50
C PRO A 122 -38.89 -10.02 -27.42
N LEU A 123 -38.42 -9.68 -28.62
CA LEU A 123 -39.10 -8.83 -29.61
C LEU A 123 -40.35 -9.45 -30.25
N TRP A 124 -40.74 -10.68 -29.90
CA TRP A 124 -41.90 -11.34 -30.51
C TRP A 124 -43.25 -11.07 -29.82
N ALA A 125 -43.30 -10.30 -28.73
CA ALA A 125 -44.52 -10.10 -27.95
C ALA A 125 -45.50 -9.01 -28.48
N ASN A 126 -45.25 -8.41 -29.64
CA ASN A 126 -46.13 -7.38 -30.23
C ASN A 126 -46.51 -7.76 -31.67
N SER A 127 -47.40 -8.75 -31.82
CA SER A 127 -48.09 -9.00 -33.08
C SER A 127 -49.49 -9.55 -32.77
N SER A 128 -50.47 -8.66 -32.71
CA SER A 128 -51.91 -8.94 -32.78
C SER A 128 -52.58 -7.75 -33.45
#